data_AF-A0A7S3I2K2-F1
#
_entry.id   AF-A0A7S3I2K2-F1
#
_cell.length_a   1.000
_cell.length_b   1.000
_cell.length_c   1.000
_cell.angle_alpha   90.00
_cell.angle_beta   90.00
_cell.angle_gamma   90.00
#
_symmetry.space_group_name_H-M   'P 1'
#
loop_
_entity.id
_entity.type
_entity.pdbx_description
1 polymer ?
#
loop_
_entity_poly.entity_id
_entity_poly.type
_entity_poly.pdbx_seq_one_letter_code
_entity_poly.pdbx_strand_id
1 'polypeptide(L)'
;MSCGQVLTRKLRELSTMTVSTYTNLSQIIIYIAIALIFKMNLTVYEAFDALDWVTMASISILHVGGQTLFFIAFANLPAPAVQPLNFMGLIFQFFIDLIFFDTIPNAWQVSGIALIMVVSAVQTIAIFRAEKQAKIDAEKAEGQDSEIKEKQP
;
A
#
# COMPACT_ATOMS: atom_id res chain seq x y z
N MET A 1 7.89 -7.62 -3.43
CA MET A 1 7.61 -6.37 -2.69
C MET A 1 7.97 -6.43 -1.19
N SER A 2 8.04 -7.62 -0.57
CA SER A 2 8.36 -7.77 0.87
C SER A 2 9.77 -7.32 1.28
N CYS A 3 10.80 -7.56 0.45
CA CYS A 3 12.16 -7.03 0.71
C CYS A 3 12.22 -5.50 0.68
N GLY A 4 11.43 -4.86 -0.20
CA GLY A 4 11.38 -3.40 -0.31
C GLY A 4 10.89 -2.76 0.98
N GLN A 5 9.81 -3.29 1.58
CA GLN A 5 9.23 -2.77 2.83
C GLN A 5 10.13 -2.99 4.06
N VAL A 6 10.89 -4.08 4.09
CA VAL A 6 11.91 -4.33 5.13
C VAL A 6 13.09 -3.34 4.97
N LEU A 7 13.48 -3.02 3.73
CA LEU A 7 14.52 -2.03 3.44
C LEU A 7 14.06 -0.60 3.80
N THR A 8 12.80 -0.24 3.51
CA THR A 8 12.24 1.08 3.86
C THR A 8 12.22 1.30 5.37
N ARG A 9 12.03 0.24 6.16
CA ARG A 9 12.13 0.30 7.63
C ARG A 9 13.53 0.64 8.12
N LYS A 10 14.58 0.14 7.46
CA LYS A 10 15.97 0.50 7.78
C LYS A 10 16.33 1.93 7.33
N LEU A 11 15.55 2.51 6.41
CA LEU A 11 15.71 3.86 5.89
C LEU A 11 14.85 4.90 6.64
N ARG A 12 14.19 4.53 7.75
CA ARG A 12 13.31 5.42 8.52
C ARG A 12 14.03 6.65 9.09
N GLU A 13 15.36 6.58 9.24
CA GLU A 13 16.21 7.70 9.66
C GLU A 13 16.51 8.71 8.54
N LEU A 14 16.25 8.37 7.27
CA LEU A 14 16.47 9.24 6.12
C LEU A 14 15.21 10.02 5.75
N SER A 15 15.42 11.22 5.21
CA SER A 15 14.38 12.08 4.63
C SER A 15 13.50 11.29 3.66
N THR A 16 12.18 11.44 3.79
CA THR A 16 11.15 10.79 2.96
C THR A 16 11.38 11.04 1.46
N MET A 17 11.90 12.22 1.10
CA MET A 17 12.25 12.53 -0.28
C MET A 17 13.37 11.63 -0.81
N THR A 18 14.39 11.34 0.01
CA THR A 18 15.53 10.53 -0.39
C THR A 18 15.10 9.11 -0.75
N VAL A 19 14.23 8.50 0.07
CA VAL A 19 13.70 7.15 -0.17
C VAL A 19 12.84 7.10 -1.44
N SER A 20 12.01 8.13 -1.67
CA SER A 20 11.20 8.25 -2.88
C SER A 20 12.08 8.34 -4.13
N THR A 21 13.12 9.17 -4.11
CA THR A 21 14.05 9.32 -5.24
C THR A 21 14.73 8.01 -5.60
N TYR A 22 15.27 7.28 -4.61
CA TYR A 22 15.91 5.98 -4.87
C TYR A 22 14.92 4.94 -5.41
N THR A 23 13.69 4.94 -4.89
CA THR A 23 12.64 4.01 -5.35
C THR A 23 12.29 4.30 -6.82
N ASN A 24 12.03 5.57 -7.16
CA ASN A 24 11.72 5.99 -8.52
C ASN A 24 12.88 5.71 -9.50
N LEU A 25 14.13 6.00 -9.10
CA LEU A 25 15.31 5.69 -9.91
C LEU A 25 15.43 4.19 -10.17
N SER A 26 15.22 3.35 -9.15
CA SER A 26 15.26 1.90 -9.30
C SER A 26 14.17 1.39 -10.25
N GLN A 27 12.96 1.98 -10.20
CA GLN A 27 11.87 1.64 -11.11
C GLN A 27 12.19 1.99 -12.56
N ILE A 28 12.80 3.15 -12.82
CA ILE A 28 13.20 3.55 -14.18
C ILE A 28 14.13 2.50 -14.79
N ILE A 29 15.14 2.04 -14.03
CA ILE A 29 16.08 1.02 -14.49
C ILE A 29 15.35 -0.29 -14.84
N ILE A 30 14.42 -0.72 -13.98
CA ILE A 30 13.63 -1.93 -14.19
C ILE A 30 12.75 -1.80 -15.45
N TYR A 31 12.09 -0.66 -15.64
CA TYR A 31 11.24 -0.43 -16.82
C TYR A 31 12.04 -0.42 -18.12
N ILE A 32 13.23 0.19 -18.12
CA ILE A 32 14.14 0.13 -19.28
C ILE A 32 14.56 -1.32 -19.57
N ALA A 33 14.91 -2.10 -18.53
CA ALA A 33 15.30 -3.50 -18.71
C ALA A 33 14.15 -4.34 -19.30
N ILE A 34 12.92 -4.15 -18.82
CA ILE A 34 11.71 -4.81 -19.36
C ILE A 34 11.51 -4.42 -20.82
N ALA A 35 11.57 -3.13 -21.16
CA ALA A 35 11.39 -2.65 -22.53
C ALA A 35 12.41 -3.30 -23.50
N LEU A 36 13.66 -3.47 -23.07
CA LEU A 36 14.70 -4.16 -23.85
C LEU A 36 14.43 -5.65 -24.02
N ILE A 37 13.99 -6.36 -22.97
CA ILE A 37 13.68 -7.80 -23.01
C ILE A 37 12.52 -8.08 -23.98
N PHE A 38 11.45 -7.28 -23.91
CA PHE A 38 10.29 -7.42 -24.78
C PHE A 38 10.48 -6.80 -26.17
N LYS A 39 11.69 -6.31 -26.48
CA LYS A 39 12.03 -5.65 -27.74
C LYS A 39 11.02 -4.57 -28.11
N MET A 40 10.52 -3.84 -27.12
CA MET A 40 9.61 -2.72 -27.36
C MET A 40 10.38 -1.65 -28.12
N ASN A 41 9.75 -1.13 -29.17
CA ASN A 41 10.36 -0.14 -30.03
C ASN A 41 10.35 1.21 -29.31
N LEU A 42 11.47 1.56 -28.68
CA LEU A 42 11.68 2.83 -27.94
C LEU A 42 11.55 4.07 -28.83
N THR A 43 11.45 3.86 -30.14
CA THR A 43 11.33 4.89 -31.19
C THR A 43 9.89 5.11 -31.67
N VAL A 44 8.91 4.35 -31.16
CA VAL A 44 7.48 4.64 -31.40
C VAL A 44 7.10 5.85 -30.56
N TYR A 45 7.26 7.02 -31.17
CA TYR A 45 6.75 8.27 -30.65
C TYR A 45 5.40 8.53 -31.30
N GLU A 46 4.31 8.29 -30.56
CA GLU A 46 3.01 8.81 -30.95
C GLU A 46 2.93 10.29 -30.55
N ALA A 47 2.41 11.11 -31.45
CA ALA A 47 2.15 12.51 -31.13
C ALA A 47 1.01 12.57 -30.13
N PHE A 48 1.32 12.97 -28.89
CA PHE A 48 0.32 13.13 -27.84
C PHE A 48 -0.63 14.26 -28.18
N ASP A 49 -1.93 13.96 -28.15
CA ASP A 49 -2.98 14.97 -28.29
C ASP A 49 -3.11 15.80 -27.00
N ALA A 50 -3.77 16.95 -27.08
CA ALA A 50 -4.04 17.80 -25.92
C ALA A 50 -4.79 17.05 -24.80
N LEU A 51 -5.66 16.10 -25.17
CA LEU A 51 -6.38 15.26 -24.22
C LEU A 51 -5.43 14.29 -23.48
N ASP A 52 -4.43 13.75 -24.17
CA ASP A 52 -3.45 12.83 -23.56
C ASP A 52 -2.59 13.57 -22.52
N TRP A 53 -2.24 14.83 -22.79
CA TRP A 53 -1.53 15.66 -21.82
C TRP A 53 -2.37 15.94 -20.58
N VAL A 54 -3.66 16.24 -20.75
CA VAL A 54 -4.58 16.49 -19.63
C VAL A 54 -4.79 15.22 -18.80
N THR A 55 -4.95 14.07 -19.43
CA THR A 55 -5.09 12.79 -18.72
C THR A 55 -3.80 12.41 -18.00
N MET A 56 -2.63 12.56 -18.64
CA MET A 56 -1.32 12.38 -18.00
C MET A 56 -1.14 13.28 -16.77
N ALA A 57 -1.49 14.57 -16.88
CA ALA A 57 -1.40 15.51 -15.77
C ALA A 57 -2.35 15.11 -14.63
N SER A 58 -3.58 14.73 -14.97
CA SER A 58 -4.60 14.31 -13.99
C SER A 58 -4.19 13.05 -13.24
N ILE A 59 -3.69 12.03 -13.96
CA ILE A 59 -3.15 10.79 -13.37
C ILE A 59 -1.97 11.11 -12.46
N SER A 60 -1.06 12.00 -12.90
CA SER A 60 0.12 12.38 -12.11
C SER A 60 -0.27 13.05 -10.80
N ILE A 61 -1.22 14.00 -10.82
CA ILE A 61 -1.71 14.69 -9.62
C ILE A 61 -2.36 13.69 -8.65
N LEU A 62 -3.24 12.83 -9.16
CA LEU A 62 -3.90 11.80 -8.35
C LEU A 62 -2.89 10.80 -7.78
N HIS A 63 -1.88 10.42 -8.56
CA HIS A 63 -0.85 9.48 -8.14
C HIS A 63 0.02 10.09 -7.03
N VAL A 64 0.48 11.33 -7.18
CA VAL A 64 1.26 12.03 -6.16
C VAL A 64 0.43 12.22 -4.89
N GLY A 65 -0.85 12.62 -5.02
CA GLY A 65 -1.77 12.73 -3.89
C GLY A 65 -1.96 11.41 -3.16
N GLY A 66 -2.23 10.33 -3.90
CA GLY A 66 -2.39 8.98 -3.35
C GLY A 66 -1.14 8.48 -2.65
N GLN A 67 0.04 8.62 -3.27
CA GLN A 67 1.33 8.27 -2.65
C GLN A 67 1.57 9.07 -1.37
N THR A 68 1.30 10.37 -1.37
CA THR A 68 1.46 11.22 -0.18
C THR A 68 0.60 10.74 0.98
N LEU A 69 -0.68 10.44 0.72
CA LEU A 69 -1.57 9.86 1.73
C LEU A 69 -1.07 8.50 2.23
N PHE A 70 -0.53 7.68 1.33
CA PHE A 70 0.03 6.38 1.67
C PHE A 70 1.27 6.50 2.58
N PHE A 71 2.14 7.47 2.31
CA PHE A 71 3.29 7.79 3.18
C PHE A 71 2.84 8.28 4.56
N ILE A 72 1.83 9.14 4.63
CA ILE A 72 1.25 9.60 5.90
C ILE A 72 0.65 8.41 6.68
N ALA A 73 -0.03 7.49 6.00
CA ALA A 73 -0.57 6.28 6.62
C ALA A 73 0.56 5.39 7.18
N PHE A 74 1.64 5.18 6.43
CA PHE A 74 2.81 4.43 6.89
C PHE A 74 3.56 5.09 8.06
N ALA A 75 3.53 6.42 8.16
CA ALA A 75 4.16 7.13 9.26
C ALA A 75 3.39 6.96 10.59
N ASN A 76 2.07 6.83 10.52
CA ASN A 76 1.19 6.82 11.69
C ASN A 76 0.71 5.41 12.11
N LEU A 77 0.78 4.40 11.23
CA LEU A 77 0.29 3.05 11.51
C LEU A 77 1.42 2.00 11.55
N PRO A 78 1.32 0.97 12.41
CA PRO A 78 2.25 -0.14 12.41
C PRO A 78 2.16 -0.92 11.08
N ALA A 79 3.32 -1.31 10.52
CA ALA A 79 3.43 -1.90 9.17
C ALA A 79 2.45 -3.05 8.81
N PRO A 80 2.05 -3.95 9.74
CA PRO A 80 1.04 -4.96 9.42
C PRO A 80 -0.32 -4.36 9.03
N ALA A 81 -0.67 -3.19 9.60
CA ALA A 81 -1.94 -2.51 9.35
C ALA A 81 -2.05 -1.85 7.98
N VAL A 82 -0.91 -1.60 7.32
CA VAL A 82 -0.87 -0.94 6.02
C VAL A 82 -0.82 -1.95 4.85
N GLN A 83 -0.59 -3.23 5.14
CA GLN A 83 -0.64 -4.29 4.11
C GLN A 83 -2.01 -4.44 3.45
N PRO A 84 -3.14 -4.51 4.19
CA PRO A 84 -4.47 -4.59 3.58
C PRO A 84 -4.78 -3.42 2.64
N LEU A 85 -4.32 -2.22 2.99
CA LEU A 85 -4.45 -1.01 2.17
C LEU A 85 -3.77 -1.12 0.80
N ASN A 86 -2.64 -1.83 0.69
CA ASN A 86 -1.98 -2.09 -0.60
C ASN A 86 -2.84 -2.99 -1.50
N PHE A 87 -3.57 -3.94 -0.92
CA PHE A 87 -4.41 -4.87 -1.68
C PHE A 87 -5.74 -4.25 -2.12
N MET A 88 -6.23 -3.22 -1.42
CA MET A 88 -7.43 -2.47 -1.84
C MET A 88 -7.29 -1.90 -3.25
N GLY A 89 -6.08 -1.47 -3.65
CA GLY A 89 -5.86 -0.99 -5.02
C GLY A 89 -6.20 -2.03 -6.09
N LEU A 90 -5.84 -3.30 -5.87
CA LEU A 90 -6.18 -4.41 -6.77
C LEU A 90 -7.69 -4.69 -6.82
N ILE A 91 -8.36 -4.56 -5.67
CA ILE A 91 -9.81 -4.72 -5.59
C ILE A 91 -10.52 -3.61 -6.37
N PHE A 92 -10.11 -2.35 -6.18
CA PHE A 92 -10.67 -1.23 -6.94
C PHE A 92 -10.39 -1.34 -8.44
N GLN A 93 -9.17 -1.73 -8.82
CA GLN A 93 -8.82 -1.98 -10.22
C GLN A 93 -9.77 -2.99 -10.86
N PHE A 94 -10.03 -4.12 -10.19
CA PHE A 94 -10.96 -5.11 -10.69
C PHE A 94 -12.38 -4.57 -10.88
N PHE A 95 -12.89 -3.78 -9.94
CA PHE A 95 -14.20 -3.16 -10.08
C PHE A 95 -14.25 -2.14 -11.22
N ILE A 96 -13.18 -1.35 -11.41
CA ILE A 96 -13.08 -0.42 -12.53
C ILE A 96 -13.05 -1.18 -13.85
N ASP A 97 -12.25 -2.24 -13.96
CA ASP A 97 -12.16 -3.08 -15.15
C ASP A 97 -13.54 -3.71 -15.49
N LEU A 98 -14.30 -4.12 -14.48
CA LEU A 98 -15.64 -4.69 -14.67
C LEU A 98 -16.69 -3.64 -15.06
N ILE A 99 -16.65 -2.43 -14.48
CA ILE A 99 -17.65 -1.38 -14.71
C ILE A 99 -17.39 -0.59 -15.99
N PHE A 100 -16.13 -0.23 -16.25
CA PHE A 100 -15.78 0.69 -17.34
C PHE A 100 -15.32 -0.04 -18.61
N PHE A 101 -14.72 -1.22 -18.48
CA PHE A 101 -14.14 -1.96 -19.61
C PHE A 101 -14.93 -3.21 -19.99
N ASP A 102 -16.08 -3.47 -19.33
CA ASP A 102 -16.98 -4.63 -19.53
C ASP A 102 -16.22 -5.95 -19.70
N THR A 103 -15.09 -6.06 -19.01
CA THR A 103 -14.16 -7.17 -19.19
C THR A 103 -14.68 -8.35 -18.40
N ILE A 104 -15.10 -9.41 -19.09
CA ILE A 104 -15.61 -10.63 -18.45
C ILE A 104 -14.44 -11.31 -17.72
N PRO A 105 -14.43 -11.29 -16.38
CA PRO A 105 -13.30 -11.82 -15.66
C PRO A 105 -13.30 -13.35 -15.73
N ASN A 106 -12.12 -13.92 -15.94
CA ASN A 106 -11.96 -15.37 -15.97
C ASN A 106 -12.14 -15.95 -14.55
N ALA A 107 -12.58 -17.20 -14.42
CA ALA A 107 -12.80 -17.86 -13.12
C ALA A 107 -11.55 -17.82 -12.22
N TRP A 108 -10.35 -17.84 -12.83
CA TRP A 108 -9.08 -17.69 -12.14
C TRP A 108 -8.83 -16.28 -11.57
N GLN A 109 -9.26 -15.23 -12.27
CA GLN A 109 -9.13 -13.85 -11.78
C GLN A 109 -10.06 -13.63 -10.58
N VAL A 110 -11.29 -14.13 -10.68
CA VAL A 110 -12.28 -14.05 -9.59
C VAL A 110 -11.79 -14.79 -8.34
N SER A 111 -11.23 -16.00 -8.49
CA SER A 111 -10.69 -16.75 -7.35
C SER A 111 -9.49 -16.05 -6.69
N GLY A 112 -8.61 -15.44 -7.48
CA GLY A 112 -7.49 -14.66 -6.98
C GLY A 112 -7.94 -13.45 -6.15
N ILE A 113 -8.96 -12.71 -6.63
CA ILE A 113 -9.49 -11.54 -5.93
C ILE A 113 -10.25 -11.94 -4.66
N ALA A 114 -11.04 -13.01 -4.72
CA ALA A 114 -11.71 -13.56 -3.54
C ALA A 114 -10.69 -13.93 -2.45
N LEU A 115 -9.57 -14.55 -2.83
CA LEU A 115 -8.49 -14.86 -1.90
C LEU A 115 -7.88 -13.60 -1.28
N ILE A 116 -7.59 -12.59 -2.10
CA ILE A 116 -7.04 -11.31 -1.63
C ILE A 116 -8.00 -10.63 -0.65
N MET A 117 -9.30 -10.64 -0.93
CA MET A 117 -10.33 -10.09 -0.03
C MET A 117 -10.36 -10.81 1.31
N VAL A 118 -10.34 -12.15 1.31
CA VAL A 118 -10.34 -12.95 2.54
C VAL A 118 -9.08 -12.69 3.37
N VAL A 119 -7.90 -12.71 2.74
CA VAL A 119 -6.64 -12.45 3.43
C VAL A 119 -6.60 -11.04 4.00
N SER A 120 -7.04 -10.04 3.25
CA SER A 120 -7.08 -8.65 3.70
C SER A 120 -8.06 -8.46 4.86
N ALA A 121 -9.22 -9.11 4.81
CA ALA A 121 -10.20 -9.10 5.90
C ALA A 121 -9.67 -9.75 7.18
N VAL A 122 -9.05 -10.94 7.06
CA VAL A 122 -8.46 -11.66 8.21
C VAL A 122 -7.34 -10.84 8.86
N GLN A 123 -6.45 -10.23 8.06
CA GLN A 123 -5.39 -9.37 8.58
C GLN A 123 -5.96 -8.17 9.33
N THR A 124 -6.95 -7.50 8.75
CA THR A 124 -7.62 -6.34 9.37
C THR A 124 -8.24 -6.74 10.71
N ILE A 125 -8.98 -7.86 10.76
CA ILE A 125 -9.59 -8.36 12.00
C ILE A 125 -8.53 -8.71 13.05
N ALA A 126 -7.42 -9.34 12.66
CA ALA A 126 -6.34 -9.69 13.58
C ALA A 126 -5.71 -8.45 14.23
N ILE A 127 -5.56 -7.36 13.48
CA ILE A 127 -5.04 -6.08 13.97
C ILE A 127 -6.03 -5.44 14.96
N PHE A 128 -7.31 -5.37 14.61
CA PHE A 128 -8.34 -4.85 15.53
C PHE A 128 -8.41 -5.66 16.84
N ARG A 129 -8.22 -6.98 16.78
CA ARG A 129 -8.15 -7.83 17.98
C ARG A 129 -6.90 -7.54 18.81
N ALA A 130 -5.74 -7.37 18.18
CA ALA A 130 -4.49 -7.05 18.87
C ALA A 130 -4.57 -5.70 19.59
N GLU A 131 -5.13 -4.66 18.94
CA GLU A 131 -5.34 -3.36 19.57
C GLU A 131 -6.29 -3.42 20.76
N LYS A 132 -7.38 -4.20 20.64
CA LYS A 132 -8.33 -4.38 21.74
C LYS A 132 -7.70 -5.09 22.93
N GLN A 133 -6.88 -6.12 22.69
CA GLN A 133 -6.19 -6.85 23.74
C GLN A 133 -5.19 -5.96 24.49
N ALA A 134 -4.41 -5.14 23.76
CA ALA A 134 -3.46 -4.21 24.36
C ALA A 134 -4.11 -3.18 25.30
N LYS A 135 -5.31 -2.69 24.97
CA LYS A 135 -6.07 -1.78 25.84
C LYS A 135 -6.55 -2.46 27.12
N ILE A 136 -7.05 -3.70 27.00
CA ILE A 136 -7.51 -4.49 28.16
C ILE A 136 -6.35 -4.80 29.11
N ASP A 137 -5.17 -5.11 28.57
CA ASP A 137 -4.00 -5.42 29.37
C ASP A 137 -3.44 -4.16 30.07
N ALA A 138 -3.51 -2.99 29.42
CA ALA A 138 -3.16 -1.71 30.04
C ALA A 138 -4.10 -1.34 31.20
N GLU A 139 -5.41 -1.51 31.03
CA GLU A 139 -6.41 -1.23 32.08
C GLU A 139 -6.25 -2.16 33.29
N LYS A 140 -5.90 -3.44 33.07
CA LYS A 140 -5.58 -4.39 34.15
C LYS A 140 -4.31 -4.03 34.90
N ALA A 141 -3.28 -3.52 34.21
CA ALA A 141 -2.03 -3.09 34.83
C ALA A 141 -2.24 -1.85 35.72
N GLU A 142 -3.02 -0.87 35.26
CA GLU A 142 -3.37 0.31 36.07
C GLU A 142 -4.20 -0.07 37.31
N GLY A 143 -5.15 -1.01 37.17
CA GLY A 143 -5.94 -1.52 38.30
C GLY A 143 -5.11 -2.25 39.36
N GLN A 144 -4.10 -3.03 38.95
CA GLN A 144 -3.20 -3.71 39.89
C GLN A 144 -2.28 -2.74 40.64
N ASP A 145 -1.79 -1.68 39.99
CA ASP A 145 -0.94 -0.67 40.64
C ASP A 145 -1.71 0.16 41.69
N SER A 146 -3.01 0.42 41.47
CA SER A 146 -3.86 1.05 42.49
C SER A 146 -4.10 0.17 43.71
N GLU A 147 -4.29 -1.14 43.52
CA GLU A 147 -4.49 -2.11 44.61
C GLU A 147 -3.21 -2.30 45.46
N ILE A 148 -2.03 -2.20 44.84
CA ILE A 148 -0.75 -2.29 45.54
C ILE A 148 -0.47 -1.04 46.37
N LYS A 149 -0.84 0.15 45.88
CA LYS A 149 -0.71 1.42 46.63
C LYS A 149 -1.67 1.54 47.80
N GLU A 150 -2.86 0.93 47.73
CA GLU A 150 -3.82 0.90 48.85
C GLU A 150 -3.40 -0.06 49.97
N LYS A 151 -2.57 -1.08 49.66
CA LYS A 151 -2.06 -2.06 50.63
C LYS A 151 -0.70 -1.72 51.24
N GLN A 152 -0.06 -0.62 50.84
CA GLN A 152 1.13 -0.11 51.53
C GLN A 152 0.71 0.94 52.58
N PRO A 153 0.94 0.68 53.88
CA PRO A 153 0.54 1.55 54.99
C PRO A 153 1.32 2.87 55.07
#